data_AF-A0A1G3KSQ0-F1
#
_entry.id   AF-A0A1G3KSQ0-F1
#
_cell.length_a   1.000
_cell.length_b   1.000
_cell.length_c   1.000
_cell.angle_alpha   90.00
_cell.angle_beta   90.00
_cell.angle_gamma   90.00
#
_symmetry.space_group_name_H-M   'P 1'
#
loop_
_entity.id
_entity.type
_entity.pdbx_description
1 polymer ?
#
loop_
_entity_poly.entity_id
_entity_poly.type
_entity_poly.pdbx_seq_one_letter_code
_entity_poly.pdbx_strand_id
1 'polypeptide(L)'
;MTQAVFPDLRLRRTRRTGWSRAMVRETHLSPANLIWPLFVCDGSGAEEPISSLPGVSRWSVDRLVDRAKDAVAAGIPCLALFPYTQPDRRSEDAGEALNPDNLMCRATAAIKQALGDEIGVLTDVALDPYTSHGQDGLIDGAGYVLNDETVEVLVGQALNQARAGADIIAPSDMMDGRIGAIRQALEAEGFGRVQIMSYAAKYASAFYGPFRDAVGSRGLLKGDKKTYQMDPANSEEALREVAQDLAEGADSVMVKPGLPYLDIVRAVKDNFAVPVYAYQVSGEYAMIEAAAAAGAGDRDALVLETLLAFRRAGASGVLSYHALHAARLLGA
;
A
#
# COMPACT_ATOMS: atom_id res chain seq x y z
N MET A 1 24.71 -25.80 -19.55
CA MET A 1 25.79 -25.91 -18.52
C MET A 1 25.69 -27.28 -17.87
N THR A 2 26.73 -28.10 -17.93
CA THR A 2 26.82 -29.35 -17.14
C THR A 2 27.28 -29.01 -15.73
N GLN A 3 26.39 -29.05 -14.75
CA GLN A 3 26.76 -28.88 -13.33
C GLN A 3 27.41 -30.15 -12.79
N ALA A 4 28.31 -30.02 -11.81
CA ALA A 4 28.87 -31.16 -11.09
C ALA A 4 27.77 -31.92 -10.32
N VAL A 5 27.91 -33.23 -10.18
CA VAL A 5 26.96 -34.10 -9.46
C VAL A 5 27.42 -34.35 -8.02
N PHE A 6 26.54 -34.84 -7.15
CA PHE A 6 26.94 -35.35 -5.84
C PHE A 6 27.90 -36.55 -6.02
N PRO A 7 29.02 -36.64 -5.29
CA PRO A 7 29.40 -35.86 -4.11
C PRO A 7 30.25 -34.61 -4.36
N ASP A 8 30.63 -34.33 -5.61
CA ASP A 8 31.48 -33.18 -5.99
C ASP A 8 30.73 -31.85 -5.84
N LEU A 9 29.42 -31.82 -6.10
CA LEU A 9 28.54 -30.70 -5.75
C LEU A 9 27.85 -30.95 -4.40
N ARG A 10 28.07 -30.04 -3.43
CA ARG A 10 27.36 -30.02 -2.15
C ARG A 10 26.89 -28.63 -1.82
N LEU A 11 25.60 -28.37 -2.03
CA LEU A 11 24.96 -27.08 -1.74
C LEU A 11 25.00 -26.69 -0.25
N ARG A 12 25.28 -27.65 0.65
CA ARG A 12 25.48 -27.38 2.09
C ARG A 12 26.79 -26.66 2.40
N ARG A 13 27.78 -26.63 1.49
CA ARG A 13 29.10 -26.01 1.75
C ARG A 13 28.96 -24.52 2.06
N THR A 14 28.22 -23.79 1.23
CA THR A 14 27.97 -22.34 1.43
C THR A 14 27.02 -22.06 2.61
N ARG A 15 26.28 -23.07 3.08
CA ARG A 15 25.35 -22.95 4.21
C ARG A 15 26.00 -23.27 5.55
N ARG A 16 27.25 -23.72 5.60
CA ARG A 16 27.88 -24.27 6.82
C ARG A 16 28.11 -23.23 7.91
N THR A 17 28.55 -22.03 7.54
CA THR A 17 28.98 -20.98 8.49
C THR A 17 28.19 -19.69 8.28
N GLY A 18 28.10 -18.86 9.33
CA GLY A 18 27.43 -17.56 9.26
C GLY A 18 28.05 -16.64 8.20
N TRP A 19 29.38 -16.53 8.16
CA TRP A 19 30.09 -15.70 7.17
C TRP A 19 29.82 -16.14 5.74
N SER A 20 29.75 -17.45 5.47
CA SER A 20 29.53 -17.95 4.11
C SER A 20 28.09 -17.72 3.69
N ARG A 21 27.11 -17.92 4.59
CA ARG A 21 25.70 -17.60 4.34
C ARG A 21 25.49 -16.12 4.06
N ALA A 22 26.22 -15.24 4.77
CA ALA A 22 26.16 -13.81 4.54
C ALA A 22 26.78 -13.42 3.19
N MET A 23 27.94 -13.99 2.83
CA MET A 23 28.65 -13.70 1.59
C MET A 23 27.85 -14.09 0.33
N VAL A 24 27.11 -15.21 0.37
CA VAL A 24 26.37 -15.71 -0.81
C VAL A 24 24.89 -15.33 -0.80
N ARG A 25 24.45 -14.48 0.14
CA ARG A 25 23.05 -14.07 0.24
C ARG A 25 22.66 -13.24 -0.98
N GLU A 26 21.57 -13.63 -1.63
CA GLU A 26 21.08 -12.96 -2.85
C GLU A 26 20.23 -11.72 -2.55
N THR A 27 19.55 -11.70 -1.40
CA THR A 27 18.57 -10.66 -1.07
C THR A 27 18.85 -10.05 0.30
N HIS A 28 18.84 -8.72 0.35
CA HIS A 28 18.95 -7.94 1.57
C HIS A 28 17.69 -7.10 1.78
N LEU A 29 17.29 -6.98 3.04
CA LEU A 29 16.22 -6.11 3.51
C LEU A 29 16.85 -4.97 4.32
N SER A 30 16.35 -3.75 4.11
CA SER A 30 16.76 -2.55 4.83
C SER A 30 15.52 -1.69 5.15
N PRO A 31 15.57 -0.79 6.15
CA PRO A 31 14.48 0.14 6.41
C PRO A 31 14.07 0.98 5.19
N ALA A 32 15.02 1.29 4.31
CA ALA A 32 14.79 1.97 3.03
C ALA A 32 13.89 1.22 2.04
N ASN A 33 13.48 -0.01 2.36
CA ASN A 33 12.57 -0.81 1.54
C ASN A 33 11.15 -0.87 2.12
N LEU A 34 10.90 -0.15 3.22
CA LEU A 34 9.63 -0.17 3.91
C LEU A 34 8.86 1.12 3.61
N ILE A 35 7.55 0.98 3.43
CA ILE A 35 6.59 2.08 3.44
C ILE A 35 5.65 1.80 4.60
N TRP A 36 5.43 2.78 5.48
CA TRP A 36 4.63 2.58 6.70
C TRP A 36 3.19 3.10 6.52
N PRO A 37 2.18 2.21 6.45
CA PRO A 37 0.79 2.62 6.44
C PRO A 37 0.36 3.21 7.78
N LEU A 38 -0.27 4.38 7.75
CA LEU A 38 -0.82 5.06 8.92
C LEU A 38 -2.27 5.47 8.67
N PHE A 39 -3.11 5.29 9.70
CA PHE A 39 -4.50 5.73 9.67
C PHE A 39 -4.63 7.09 10.35
N VAL A 40 -5.36 7.99 9.71
CA VAL A 40 -5.62 9.34 10.22
C VAL A 40 -7.05 9.42 10.74
N CYS A 41 -7.25 9.96 11.95
CA CYS A 41 -8.57 10.31 12.48
C CYS A 41 -8.69 11.82 12.76
N ASP A 42 -9.90 12.30 12.97
CA ASP A 42 -10.15 13.70 13.34
C ASP A 42 -9.88 13.95 14.83
N GLY A 43 -9.80 15.22 15.23
CA GLY A 43 -9.53 15.62 16.62
C GLY A 43 -8.09 16.08 16.85
N SER A 44 -7.68 16.12 18.12
CA SER A 44 -6.38 16.62 18.58
C SER A 44 -5.86 15.77 19.73
N GLY A 45 -4.58 15.42 19.72
CA GLY A 45 -3.97 14.53 20.73
C GLY A 45 -4.55 13.11 20.77
N ALA A 46 -5.23 12.67 19.71
CA ALA A 46 -5.97 11.42 19.68
C ALA A 46 -5.10 10.24 19.20
N GLU A 47 -5.29 9.11 19.86
CA GLU A 47 -4.81 7.79 19.45
C GLU A 47 -5.96 6.80 19.64
N GLU A 48 -6.43 6.19 18.56
CA GLU A 48 -7.51 5.20 18.58
C GLU A 48 -6.99 3.82 18.16
N PRO A 49 -6.71 2.91 19.11
CA PRO A 49 -6.29 1.56 18.79
C PRO A 49 -7.31 0.80 17.94
N ILE A 50 -6.83 0.07 16.93
CA ILE A 50 -7.68 -0.75 16.05
C ILE A 50 -7.64 -2.20 16.54
N SER A 51 -8.76 -2.70 17.07
CA SER A 51 -8.82 -4.01 17.73
C SER A 51 -8.44 -5.19 16.83
N SER A 52 -8.78 -5.13 15.54
CA SER A 52 -8.44 -6.18 14.56
C SER A 52 -7.03 -6.07 14.00
N LEU A 53 -6.29 -5.01 14.34
CA LEU A 53 -4.88 -4.80 14.03
C LEU A 53 -4.10 -4.45 15.30
N PRO A 54 -3.83 -5.43 16.19
CA PRO A 54 -3.14 -5.17 17.45
C PRO A 54 -1.81 -4.42 17.24
N GLY A 55 -1.59 -3.33 17.95
CA GLY A 55 -0.40 -2.48 17.80
C GLY A 55 -0.50 -1.42 16.71
N VAL A 56 -1.61 -1.35 15.98
CA VAL A 56 -1.91 -0.29 15.00
C VAL A 56 -3.04 0.59 15.54
N SER A 57 -2.87 1.91 15.39
CA SER A 57 -3.83 2.92 15.84
C SER A 57 -4.18 3.89 14.70
N ARG A 58 -5.32 4.58 14.84
CA ARG A 58 -5.60 5.83 14.12
C ARG A 58 -5.08 7.00 14.91
N TRP A 59 -4.57 8.01 14.22
CA TRP A 59 -3.89 9.15 14.84
C TRP A 59 -4.52 10.46 14.39
N SER A 60 -4.72 11.40 15.32
CA SER A 60 -5.02 12.77 14.92
C SER A 60 -3.82 13.38 14.18
N VAL A 61 -4.08 14.40 13.36
CA VAL A 61 -3.07 15.02 12.49
C VAL A 61 -1.81 15.46 13.26
N ASP A 62 -1.96 16.04 14.45
CA ASP A 62 -0.84 16.44 15.30
C ASP A 62 0.02 15.25 15.77
N ARG A 63 -0.62 14.14 16.16
CA ARG A 63 0.07 12.92 16.58
C ARG A 63 0.70 12.18 15.39
N LEU A 64 0.09 12.27 14.22
CA LEU A 64 0.61 11.68 12.98
C LEU A 64 1.97 12.28 12.59
N VAL A 65 2.18 13.58 12.79
CA VAL A 65 3.48 14.23 12.57
C VAL A 65 4.57 13.62 13.48
N ASP A 66 4.24 13.28 14.72
CA ASP A 66 5.19 12.58 15.60
C ASP A 66 5.49 11.15 15.14
N ARG A 67 4.51 10.45 14.53
CA ARG A 67 4.77 9.15 13.90
C ARG A 67 5.66 9.29 12.67
N ALA A 68 5.51 10.37 11.91
CA ALA A 68 6.39 10.67 10.78
C ALA A 68 7.85 10.89 11.23
N LYS A 69 8.07 11.57 12.36
CA LYS A 69 9.41 11.70 12.96
C LYS A 69 9.99 10.35 13.38
N ASP A 70 9.17 9.47 13.97
CA ASP A 70 9.60 8.10 14.30
C ASP A 70 10.03 7.32 13.05
N ALA A 71 9.34 7.52 11.92
CA ALA A 71 9.68 6.90 10.64
C ALA A 71 11.04 7.39 10.10
N VAL A 72 11.27 8.71 10.11
CA VAL A 72 12.57 9.30 9.71
C VAL A 72 13.69 8.75 10.58
N ALA A 73 13.51 8.76 11.91
CA ALA A 73 14.50 8.23 12.85
C ALA A 73 14.81 6.74 12.61
N ALA A 74 13.81 5.97 12.18
CA ALA A 74 13.96 4.55 11.84
C ALA A 74 14.47 4.29 10.42
N GLY A 75 14.77 5.34 9.63
CA GLY A 75 15.23 5.20 8.24
C GLY A 75 14.16 4.71 7.26
N ILE A 76 12.87 4.86 7.61
CA ILE A 76 11.75 4.55 6.73
C ILE A 76 11.51 5.76 5.81
N PRO A 77 11.61 5.60 4.48
CA PRO A 77 11.63 6.73 3.55
C PRO A 77 10.25 7.29 3.23
N CYS A 78 9.17 6.54 3.50
CA CYS A 78 7.84 6.92 3.04
C CYS A 78 6.72 6.42 3.95
N LEU A 79 5.69 7.25 4.12
CA LEU A 79 4.42 6.93 4.77
C LEU A 79 3.34 6.74 3.72
N ALA A 80 2.45 5.78 3.94
CA ALA A 80 1.20 5.65 3.19
C ALA A 80 0.02 6.05 4.07
N LEU A 81 -0.71 7.09 3.71
CA LEU A 81 -1.79 7.61 4.54
C LEU A 81 -3.15 7.07 4.11
N PHE A 82 -3.98 6.71 5.10
CA PHE A 82 -5.37 6.26 4.90
C PHE A 82 -6.31 7.03 5.84
N PRO A 83 -7.40 7.64 5.36
CA PRO A 83 -8.26 8.45 6.21
C PRO A 83 -9.35 7.59 6.83
N TYR A 84 -9.62 7.81 8.13
CA TYR A 84 -10.87 7.41 8.75
C TYR A 84 -11.87 8.56 8.62
N THR A 85 -12.58 8.61 7.49
CA THR A 85 -13.61 9.62 7.24
C THR A 85 -14.83 9.38 8.11
N GLN A 86 -15.29 10.43 8.80
CA GLN A 86 -16.44 10.35 9.71
C GLN A 86 -17.74 10.02 8.96
N PRO A 87 -18.68 9.28 9.57
CA PRO A 87 -19.90 8.83 8.89
C PRO A 87 -20.75 9.96 8.29
N ASP A 88 -20.79 11.13 8.94
CA ASP A 88 -21.53 12.32 8.49
C ASP A 88 -20.89 13.03 7.29
N ARG A 89 -19.66 12.67 6.92
CA ARG A 89 -18.96 13.17 5.74
C ARG A 89 -18.90 12.16 4.60
N ARG A 90 -19.59 11.02 4.73
CA ARG A 90 -19.72 10.04 3.67
C ARG A 90 -21.03 10.24 2.93
N SER A 91 -20.96 10.23 1.60
CA SER A 91 -22.11 10.49 0.72
C SER A 91 -22.09 9.57 -0.49
N GLU A 92 -23.19 9.49 -1.24
CA GLU A 92 -23.25 8.67 -2.46
C GLU A 92 -22.38 9.25 -3.59
N ASP A 93 -22.19 10.57 -3.61
CA ASP A 93 -21.37 11.30 -4.58
C ASP A 93 -19.89 11.43 -4.17
N ALA A 94 -19.50 10.87 -3.02
CA ALA A 94 -18.15 10.95 -2.45
C ALA A 94 -17.59 12.40 -2.32
N GLY A 95 -18.44 13.42 -2.15
CA GLY A 95 -18.03 14.83 -2.19
C GLY A 95 -16.87 15.22 -1.26
N GLU A 96 -16.68 14.55 -0.12
CA GLU A 96 -15.54 14.80 0.79
C GLU A 96 -14.18 14.42 0.17
N ALA A 97 -14.13 13.55 -0.85
CA ALA A 97 -12.91 13.29 -1.62
C ALA A 97 -12.43 14.54 -2.39
N LEU A 98 -13.37 15.40 -2.79
CA LEU A 98 -13.12 16.65 -3.52
C LEU A 98 -12.94 17.87 -2.58
N ASN A 99 -13.07 17.69 -1.27
CA ASN A 99 -12.81 18.74 -0.30
C ASN A 99 -11.28 18.94 -0.12
N PRO A 100 -10.72 20.12 -0.45
CA PRO A 100 -9.28 20.39 -0.33
C PRO A 100 -8.81 20.42 1.13
N ASP A 101 -9.73 20.56 2.09
CA ASP A 101 -9.47 20.54 3.54
C ASP A 101 -9.86 19.21 4.20
N ASN A 102 -10.08 18.15 3.39
CA ASN A 102 -10.37 16.83 3.94
C ASN A 102 -9.22 16.31 4.81
N LEU A 103 -9.50 15.25 5.58
CA LEU A 103 -8.55 14.72 6.56
C LEU A 103 -7.21 14.30 5.94
N MET A 104 -7.23 13.75 4.73
CA MET A 104 -6.02 13.33 4.00
C MET A 104 -5.14 14.52 3.64
N CYS A 105 -5.73 15.58 3.12
CA CYS A 105 -5.03 16.79 2.70
C CYS A 105 -4.42 17.52 3.91
N ARG A 106 -5.19 17.67 5.00
CA ARG A 106 -4.68 18.27 6.25
C ARG A 106 -3.49 17.49 6.83
N ALA A 107 -3.57 16.15 6.84
CA ALA A 107 -2.50 15.28 7.32
C ALA A 107 -1.23 15.40 6.47
N THR A 108 -1.39 15.35 5.15
CA THR A 108 -0.30 15.49 4.17
C THR A 108 0.40 16.84 4.36
N ALA A 109 -0.35 17.94 4.35
CA ALA A 109 0.19 19.28 4.52
C ALA A 109 0.94 19.44 5.86
N ALA A 110 0.39 18.91 6.96
CA ALA A 110 1.03 18.98 8.26
C ALA A 110 2.38 18.22 8.31
N ILE A 111 2.45 17.03 7.70
CA ILE A 111 3.71 16.27 7.60
C ILE A 111 4.72 17.02 6.74
N LYS A 112 4.32 17.49 5.55
CA LYS A 112 5.22 18.21 4.65
C LYS A 112 5.70 19.54 5.25
N GLN A 113 4.85 20.24 6.01
CA GLN A 113 5.26 21.43 6.74
C GLN A 113 6.31 21.14 7.82
N ALA A 114 6.18 20.00 8.51
CA ALA A 114 7.07 19.64 9.62
C ALA A 114 8.40 19.03 9.18
N LEU A 115 8.42 18.27 8.08
CA LEU A 115 9.54 17.40 7.68
C LEU A 115 10.04 17.64 6.25
N GLY A 116 9.33 18.41 5.42
CA GLY A 116 9.73 18.68 4.04
C GLY A 116 10.04 17.40 3.26
N ASP A 117 11.25 17.32 2.74
CA ASP A 117 11.74 16.19 1.92
C ASP A 117 12.49 15.11 2.74
N GLU A 118 12.52 15.21 4.08
CA GLU A 118 13.09 14.14 4.93
C GLU A 118 12.26 12.85 4.88
N ILE A 119 10.99 12.93 4.46
CA ILE A 119 10.10 11.79 4.28
C ILE A 119 9.14 12.00 3.10
N GLY A 120 8.92 10.94 2.33
CA GLY A 120 7.91 10.92 1.28
C GLY A 120 6.51 10.64 1.83
N VAL A 121 5.50 11.30 1.29
CA VAL A 121 4.09 11.03 1.61
C VAL A 121 3.38 10.44 0.39
N LEU A 122 2.93 9.19 0.55
CA LEU A 122 2.06 8.49 -0.38
C LEU A 122 0.61 8.62 0.09
N THR A 123 -0.27 9.10 -0.78
CA THR A 123 -1.70 9.22 -0.50
C THR A 123 -2.51 8.27 -1.38
N ASP A 124 -3.51 7.63 -0.78
CA ASP A 124 -4.43 6.74 -1.46
C ASP A 124 -5.49 7.53 -2.25
N VAL A 125 -5.70 7.16 -3.51
CA VAL A 125 -6.78 7.70 -4.36
C VAL A 125 -7.79 6.58 -4.62
N ALA A 126 -8.92 6.67 -3.94
CA ALA A 126 -10.06 5.76 -4.00
C ALA A 126 -11.23 6.41 -3.26
N LEU A 127 -12.47 6.05 -3.61
CA LEU A 127 -13.67 6.66 -3.01
C LEU A 127 -14.23 5.85 -1.83
N ASP A 128 -13.74 4.65 -1.53
CA ASP A 128 -14.31 3.80 -0.47
C ASP A 128 -14.28 4.41 0.95
N PRO A 129 -13.34 5.29 1.33
CA PRO A 129 -13.41 6.01 2.60
C PRO A 129 -14.49 7.10 2.60
N TYR A 130 -14.93 7.57 1.43
CA TYR A 130 -15.77 8.76 1.25
C TYR A 130 -17.19 8.41 0.81
N THR A 131 -17.43 7.20 0.30
CA THR A 131 -18.76 6.76 -0.09
C THR A 131 -19.57 6.23 1.09
N SER A 132 -20.88 6.50 1.09
CA SER A 132 -21.82 5.95 2.09
C SER A 132 -22.02 4.43 1.97
N HIS A 133 -21.72 3.86 0.79
CA HIS A 133 -21.85 2.44 0.46
C HIS A 133 -20.51 1.67 0.44
N GLY A 134 -19.37 2.34 0.64
CA GLY A 134 -18.05 1.71 0.78
C GLY A 134 -17.48 1.02 -0.48
N GLN A 135 -18.03 1.32 -1.65
CA GLN A 135 -17.42 0.94 -2.95
C GLN A 135 -16.35 1.97 -3.33
N ASP A 136 -15.39 1.56 -4.17
CA ASP A 136 -14.23 2.40 -4.55
C ASP A 136 -14.61 3.49 -5.57
N GLY A 137 -15.85 3.46 -6.09
CA GLY A 137 -16.39 4.39 -7.08
C GLY A 137 -17.87 4.72 -6.89
N LEU A 138 -18.40 5.60 -7.73
CA LEU A 138 -19.82 5.96 -7.80
C LEU A 138 -20.66 4.79 -8.31
N ILE A 139 -21.93 4.68 -7.89
CA ILE A 139 -22.81 3.57 -8.27
C ILE A 139 -24.05 4.03 -9.05
N ASP A 140 -24.50 3.22 -10.01
CA ASP A 140 -25.76 3.44 -10.72
C ASP A 140 -26.98 2.94 -9.94
N GLY A 141 -28.18 3.08 -10.52
CA GLY A 141 -29.42 2.60 -9.91
C GLY A 141 -29.52 1.09 -9.73
N ALA A 142 -28.68 0.30 -10.41
CA ALA A 142 -28.56 -1.15 -10.24
C ALA A 142 -27.47 -1.55 -9.23
N GLY A 143 -26.70 -0.59 -8.72
CA GLY A 143 -25.57 -0.80 -7.81
C GLY A 143 -24.27 -1.19 -8.51
N TYR A 144 -24.18 -1.01 -9.83
CA TYR A 144 -22.93 -1.18 -10.58
C TYR A 144 -22.02 0.03 -10.39
N VAL A 145 -20.72 -0.21 -10.18
CA VAL A 145 -19.73 0.87 -10.03
C VAL A 145 -19.43 1.46 -11.40
N LEU A 146 -19.77 2.72 -11.60
CA LEU A 146 -19.59 3.47 -12.84
C LEU A 146 -18.12 3.82 -13.05
N ASN A 147 -17.53 3.40 -14.17
CA ASN A 147 -16.09 3.58 -14.42
C ASN A 147 -15.71 5.05 -14.63
N ASP A 148 -16.22 5.65 -15.71
CA ASP A 148 -15.74 6.95 -16.19
C ASP A 148 -16.12 8.09 -15.23
N GLU A 149 -17.35 8.07 -14.71
CA GLU A 149 -17.82 9.02 -13.70
C GLU A 149 -17.03 8.93 -12.40
N THR A 150 -16.55 7.72 -12.03
CA THR A 150 -15.64 7.56 -10.89
C THR A 150 -14.28 8.17 -11.19
N VAL A 151 -13.73 7.92 -12.38
CA VAL A 151 -12.42 8.47 -12.80
C VAL A 151 -12.41 10.00 -12.71
N GLU A 152 -13.50 10.68 -13.08
CA GLU A 152 -13.61 12.14 -12.93
C GLU A 152 -13.44 12.61 -11.48
N VAL A 153 -14.05 11.92 -10.51
CA VAL A 153 -13.91 12.25 -9.08
C VAL A 153 -12.50 11.93 -8.58
N LEU A 154 -11.93 10.80 -8.99
CA LEU A 154 -10.57 10.40 -8.61
C LEU A 154 -9.51 11.39 -9.10
N VAL A 155 -9.70 11.97 -10.30
CA VAL A 155 -8.84 13.06 -10.81
C VAL A 155 -8.88 14.27 -9.87
N GLY A 156 -10.07 14.72 -9.46
CA GLY A 156 -10.22 15.83 -8.52
C GLY A 156 -9.58 15.54 -7.16
N GLN A 157 -9.75 14.31 -6.65
CA GLN A 157 -9.12 13.84 -5.42
C GLN A 157 -7.58 13.87 -5.52
N ALA A 158 -7.02 13.35 -6.61
CA ALA A 158 -5.57 13.33 -6.85
C ALA A 158 -4.98 14.74 -6.90
N LEU A 159 -5.67 15.69 -7.57
CA LEU A 159 -5.25 17.09 -7.62
C LEU A 159 -5.25 17.75 -6.23
N ASN A 160 -6.26 17.48 -5.40
CA ASN A 160 -6.29 17.99 -4.03
C ASN A 160 -5.12 17.45 -3.19
N GLN A 161 -4.83 16.16 -3.30
CA GLN A 161 -3.70 15.54 -2.59
C GLN A 161 -2.35 16.08 -3.08
N ALA A 162 -2.18 16.30 -4.39
CA ALA A 162 -1.00 16.92 -4.96
C ALA A 162 -0.81 18.37 -4.47
N ARG A 163 -1.89 19.17 -4.43
CA ARG A 163 -1.89 20.53 -3.85
C ARG A 163 -1.52 20.54 -2.37
N ALA A 164 -1.92 19.52 -1.62
CA ALA A 164 -1.56 19.35 -0.21
C ALA A 164 -0.08 18.95 0.00
N GLY A 165 0.63 18.57 -1.07
CA GLY A 165 2.06 18.24 -1.04
C GLY A 165 2.37 16.74 -1.08
N ALA A 166 1.43 15.90 -1.51
CA ALA A 166 1.72 14.48 -1.70
C ALA A 166 2.86 14.29 -2.72
N ASP A 167 3.80 13.39 -2.38
CA ASP A 167 4.94 13.06 -3.25
C ASP A 167 4.58 11.91 -4.21
N ILE A 168 3.68 11.02 -3.76
CA ILE A 168 3.21 9.86 -4.50
C ILE A 168 1.69 9.79 -4.40
N ILE A 169 1.02 9.84 -5.56
CA ILE A 169 -0.39 9.49 -5.69
C ILE A 169 -0.49 8.00 -5.99
N ALA A 170 -1.29 7.27 -5.20
CA ALA A 170 -1.42 5.83 -5.36
C ALA A 170 -2.89 5.43 -5.58
N PRO A 171 -3.38 5.46 -6.83
CA PRO A 171 -4.76 5.10 -7.16
C PRO A 171 -4.99 3.62 -6.89
N SER A 172 -5.91 3.31 -5.97
CA SER A 172 -6.22 1.96 -5.53
C SER A 172 -7.61 1.49 -5.94
N ASP A 173 -8.35 2.30 -6.67
CA ASP A 173 -9.74 2.11 -7.09
C ASP A 173 -9.99 0.95 -8.06
N MET A 174 -9.01 0.61 -8.92
CA MET A 174 -9.12 -0.39 -10.01
C MET A 174 -10.14 -0.04 -11.10
N MET A 175 -10.34 1.24 -11.40
CA MET A 175 -11.09 1.66 -12.59
C MET A 175 -10.20 1.57 -13.84
N ASP A 176 -10.80 1.30 -14.99
CA ASP A 176 -10.08 1.30 -16.26
C ASP A 176 -9.71 2.74 -16.66
N GLY A 177 -8.47 2.98 -17.06
CA GLY A 177 -7.99 4.26 -17.59
C GLY A 177 -7.71 5.37 -16.55
N ARG A 178 -7.89 5.10 -15.24
CA ARG A 178 -7.68 6.12 -14.19
C ARG A 178 -6.26 6.67 -14.18
N ILE A 179 -5.26 5.85 -14.49
CA ILE A 179 -3.85 6.27 -14.41
C ILE A 179 -3.58 7.34 -15.45
N GLY A 180 -4.02 7.14 -16.68
CA GLY A 180 -3.85 8.09 -17.77
C GLY A 180 -4.58 9.40 -17.48
N ALA A 181 -5.82 9.32 -16.97
CA ALA A 181 -6.60 10.49 -16.61
C ALA A 181 -5.93 11.31 -15.48
N ILE A 182 -5.49 10.65 -14.41
CA ILE A 182 -4.80 11.29 -13.29
C ILE A 182 -3.47 11.89 -13.75
N ARG A 183 -2.66 11.17 -14.52
CA ARG A 183 -1.39 11.67 -15.07
C ARG A 183 -1.61 12.93 -15.90
N GLN A 184 -2.56 12.91 -16.84
CA GLN A 184 -2.85 14.08 -17.69
C GLN A 184 -3.26 15.30 -16.87
N ALA A 185 -4.09 15.12 -15.85
CA ALA A 185 -4.51 16.21 -14.97
C ALA A 185 -3.34 16.76 -14.13
N LEU A 186 -2.50 15.89 -13.56
CA LEU A 186 -1.30 16.30 -12.83
C LEU A 186 -0.33 17.11 -13.73
N GLU A 187 -0.09 16.67 -14.97
CA GLU A 187 0.72 17.43 -15.93
C GLU A 187 0.11 18.80 -16.25
N ALA A 188 -1.20 18.84 -16.54
CA ALA A 188 -1.89 20.07 -16.90
C ALA A 188 -1.89 21.14 -15.79
N GLU A 189 -1.90 20.72 -14.53
CA GLU A 189 -1.87 21.59 -13.35
C GLU A 189 -0.44 21.88 -12.82
N GLY A 190 0.60 21.39 -13.51
CA GLY A 190 2.00 21.65 -13.15
C GLY A 190 2.55 20.77 -12.03
N PHE A 191 1.89 19.65 -11.73
CA PHE A 191 2.30 18.64 -10.75
C PHE A 191 3.11 17.48 -11.37
N GLY A 192 3.78 17.68 -12.50
CA GLY A 192 4.52 16.62 -13.22
C GLY A 192 5.64 15.92 -12.42
N ARG A 193 6.06 16.49 -11.28
CA ARG A 193 7.02 15.86 -10.34
C ARG A 193 6.38 14.84 -9.37
N VAL A 194 5.06 14.82 -9.28
CA VAL A 194 4.32 13.90 -8.41
C VAL A 194 4.31 12.53 -9.07
N GLN A 195 4.73 11.51 -8.31
CA GLN A 195 4.79 10.14 -8.80
C GLN A 195 3.40 9.50 -8.77
N ILE A 196 3.17 8.56 -9.69
CA ILE A 196 2.03 7.66 -9.63
C ILE A 196 2.54 6.25 -9.30
N MET A 197 2.12 5.72 -8.15
CA MET A 197 2.31 4.32 -7.78
C MET A 197 0.98 3.58 -7.96
N SER A 198 0.79 3.00 -9.13
CA SER A 198 -0.48 2.34 -9.43
C SER A 198 -0.65 1.05 -8.63
N TYR A 199 -1.82 0.83 -8.02
CA TYR A 199 -2.24 -0.50 -7.58
C TYR A 199 -2.68 -1.36 -8.77
N ALA A 200 -1.78 -1.56 -9.73
CA ALA A 200 -2.07 -2.19 -11.01
C ALA A 200 -2.67 -3.60 -10.87
N ALA A 201 -2.16 -4.41 -9.95
CA ALA A 201 -2.67 -5.76 -9.72
C ALA A 201 -3.29 -5.85 -8.32
N LYS A 202 -4.50 -5.29 -8.14
CA LYS A 202 -5.28 -5.38 -6.90
C LYS A 202 -6.42 -6.40 -7.04
N TYR A 203 -6.32 -7.47 -6.25
CA TYR A 203 -7.23 -8.62 -6.30
C TYR A 203 -8.44 -8.50 -5.37
N ALA A 204 -9.56 -9.10 -5.76
CA ALA A 204 -10.77 -9.25 -4.96
C ALA A 204 -10.54 -10.24 -3.81
N SER A 205 -9.86 -9.78 -2.75
CA SER A 205 -9.26 -10.64 -1.73
C SER A 205 -10.03 -10.69 -0.41
N ALA A 206 -9.98 -11.85 0.24
CA ALA A 206 -10.46 -12.05 1.61
C ALA A 206 -9.54 -11.45 2.69
N PHE A 207 -8.30 -11.08 2.34
CA PHE A 207 -7.30 -10.57 3.29
C PHE A 207 -7.53 -9.10 3.71
N TYR A 208 -8.57 -8.42 3.21
CA TYR A 208 -8.84 -7.01 3.51
C TYR A 208 -9.73 -6.78 4.75
N GLY A 209 -10.19 -7.84 5.41
CA GLY A 209 -11.12 -7.74 6.55
C GLY A 209 -10.70 -6.71 7.63
N PRO A 210 -9.49 -6.83 8.22
CA PRO A 210 -9.07 -5.91 9.27
C PRO A 210 -8.85 -4.46 8.80
N PHE A 211 -8.50 -4.23 7.53
CA PHE A 211 -8.41 -2.88 6.96
C PHE A 211 -9.78 -2.20 6.93
N ARG A 212 -10.84 -2.94 6.60
CA ARG A 212 -12.21 -2.40 6.58
C ARG A 212 -12.67 -1.94 7.98
N ASP A 213 -12.18 -2.59 9.04
CA ASP A 213 -12.36 -2.08 10.41
C ASP A 213 -11.57 -0.78 10.62
N ALA A 214 -10.31 -0.76 10.19
CA ALA A 214 -9.41 0.36 10.38
C ALA A 214 -9.93 1.66 9.74
N VAL A 215 -10.45 1.60 8.51
CA VAL A 215 -11.03 2.77 7.82
C VAL A 215 -12.53 2.96 8.04
N GLY A 216 -13.16 2.14 8.89
CA GLY A 216 -14.59 2.26 9.20
C GLY A 216 -15.55 1.89 8.08
N SER A 217 -15.09 1.17 7.05
CA SER A 217 -15.94 0.72 5.94
C SER A 217 -16.61 -0.63 6.18
N ARG A 218 -16.30 -1.33 7.28
CA ARG A 218 -16.98 -2.59 7.64
C ARG A 218 -18.46 -2.36 7.87
N GLY A 219 -19.29 -3.13 7.17
CA GLY A 219 -20.74 -3.03 7.22
C GLY A 219 -21.34 -1.97 6.29
N LEU A 220 -20.53 -1.08 5.71
CA LEU A 220 -20.97 -0.15 4.67
C LEU A 220 -21.02 -0.82 3.30
N LEU A 221 -20.02 -1.65 2.99
CA LEU A 221 -19.92 -2.38 1.73
C LEU A 221 -21.15 -3.28 1.53
N LYS A 222 -22.03 -2.86 0.63
CA LYS A 222 -23.15 -3.66 0.12
C LYS A 222 -22.69 -4.38 -1.14
N GLY A 223 -22.57 -5.71 -1.08
CA GLY A 223 -22.10 -6.55 -2.18
C GLY A 223 -20.62 -6.90 -2.06
N ASP A 224 -19.96 -7.06 -3.21
CA ASP A 224 -18.53 -7.30 -3.29
C ASP A 224 -17.85 -6.35 -4.30
N LYS A 225 -16.53 -6.52 -4.46
CA LYS A 225 -15.68 -5.68 -5.30
C LYS A 225 -15.24 -6.41 -6.58
N LYS A 226 -15.88 -7.53 -6.93
CA LYS A 226 -15.42 -8.45 -7.99
C LYS A 226 -15.65 -7.94 -9.40
N THR A 227 -16.43 -6.87 -9.57
CA THR A 227 -16.67 -6.27 -10.90
C THR A 227 -15.56 -5.33 -11.35
N TYR A 228 -14.54 -5.10 -10.50
CA TYR A 228 -13.41 -4.21 -10.79
C TYR A 228 -12.09 -4.68 -10.14
N GLN A 229 -12.11 -5.26 -8.94
CA GLN A 229 -10.92 -5.95 -8.41
C GLN A 229 -10.74 -7.31 -9.08
N MET A 230 -9.50 -7.66 -9.37
CA MET A 230 -9.14 -8.84 -10.15
C MET A 230 -9.55 -10.16 -9.50
N ASP A 231 -9.87 -11.18 -10.28
CA ASP A 231 -10.09 -12.54 -9.77
C ASP A 231 -8.77 -13.13 -9.24
N PRO A 232 -8.72 -13.60 -7.97
CA PRO A 232 -7.55 -14.30 -7.40
C PRO A 232 -6.98 -15.45 -8.24
N ALA A 233 -7.78 -16.04 -9.14
CA ALA A 233 -7.33 -17.12 -10.03
C ALA A 233 -6.46 -16.65 -11.21
N ASN A 234 -6.39 -15.35 -11.48
CA ASN A 234 -5.81 -14.83 -12.70
C ASN A 234 -4.39 -14.27 -12.50
N SER A 235 -3.42 -14.84 -13.22
CA SER A 235 -2.03 -14.35 -13.26
C SER A 235 -1.72 -13.57 -14.53
N GLU A 236 -2.16 -14.06 -15.69
CA GLU A 236 -1.90 -13.43 -16.99
C GLU A 236 -2.57 -12.05 -17.12
N GLU A 237 -3.74 -11.89 -16.50
CA GLU A 237 -4.48 -10.62 -16.43
C GLU A 237 -3.66 -9.53 -15.73
N ALA A 238 -2.95 -9.86 -14.65
CA ALA A 238 -2.13 -8.88 -13.92
C ALA A 238 -1.02 -8.28 -14.78
N LEU A 239 -0.49 -9.04 -15.74
CA LEU A 239 0.50 -8.51 -16.68
C LEU A 239 -0.13 -7.51 -17.66
N ARG A 240 -1.41 -7.69 -18.02
CA ARG A 240 -2.12 -6.74 -18.89
C ARG A 240 -2.44 -5.45 -18.16
N GLU A 241 -2.93 -5.55 -16.93
CA GLU A 241 -3.17 -4.40 -16.03
C GLU A 241 -1.90 -3.56 -15.84
N VAL A 242 -0.79 -4.21 -15.49
CA VAL A 242 0.50 -3.53 -15.34
C VAL A 242 0.96 -2.90 -16.65
N ALA A 243 0.83 -3.61 -17.78
CA ALA A 243 1.23 -3.06 -19.07
C ALA A 243 0.43 -1.81 -19.43
N GLN A 244 -0.87 -1.81 -19.15
CA GLN A 244 -1.76 -0.67 -19.38
C GLN A 244 -1.37 0.52 -18.50
N ASP A 245 -1.26 0.33 -17.18
CA ASP A 245 -0.93 1.41 -16.25
C ASP A 245 0.44 2.05 -16.55
N LEU A 246 1.42 1.24 -16.95
CA LEU A 246 2.73 1.74 -17.38
C LEU A 246 2.65 2.55 -18.67
N ALA A 247 1.85 2.11 -19.64
CA ALA A 247 1.61 2.86 -20.88
C ALA A 247 0.87 4.18 -20.61
N GLU A 248 0.04 4.23 -19.56
CA GLU A 248 -0.71 5.39 -19.11
C GLU A 248 0.10 6.38 -18.26
N GLY A 249 1.32 6.00 -17.84
CA GLY A 249 2.26 6.91 -17.16
C GLY A 249 2.41 6.68 -15.66
N ALA A 250 2.15 5.47 -15.16
CA ALA A 250 2.58 5.07 -13.83
C ALA A 250 4.11 5.00 -13.72
N ASP A 251 4.67 5.61 -12.68
CA ASP A 251 6.12 5.58 -12.40
C ASP A 251 6.55 4.26 -11.74
N SER A 252 5.60 3.62 -11.05
CA SER A 252 5.77 2.32 -10.42
C SER A 252 4.43 1.61 -10.27
N VAL A 253 4.48 0.30 -10.05
CA VAL A 253 3.29 -0.55 -9.92
C VAL A 253 3.31 -1.36 -8.65
N MET A 254 2.15 -1.73 -8.14
CA MET A 254 1.96 -2.47 -6.90
C MET A 254 1.09 -3.70 -7.11
N VAL A 255 1.47 -4.80 -6.46
CA VAL A 255 0.65 -6.00 -6.29
C VAL A 255 0.01 -5.99 -4.90
N LYS A 256 -1.31 -6.22 -4.84
CA LYS A 256 -2.09 -6.24 -3.58
C LYS A 256 -3.17 -7.32 -3.63
N PRO A 257 -3.26 -8.23 -2.64
CA PRO A 257 -2.37 -8.42 -1.50
C PRO A 257 -0.95 -8.85 -1.87
N GLY A 258 -0.07 -8.89 -0.88
CA GLY A 258 1.33 -9.20 -1.08
C GLY A 258 1.59 -10.70 -1.02
N LEU A 259 1.63 -11.25 0.19
CA LEU A 259 2.14 -12.59 0.47
C LEU A 259 1.46 -13.69 -0.35
N PRO A 260 0.12 -13.69 -0.55
CA PRO A 260 -0.52 -14.71 -1.38
C PRO A 260 -0.28 -14.54 -2.88
N TYR A 261 0.39 -13.48 -3.33
CA TYR A 261 0.62 -13.13 -4.74
C TYR A 261 2.10 -12.84 -5.04
N LEU A 262 3.04 -13.49 -4.32
CA LEU A 262 4.48 -13.35 -4.57
C LEU A 262 4.89 -13.82 -5.97
N ASP A 263 4.15 -14.77 -6.55
CA ASP A 263 4.29 -15.22 -7.94
C ASP A 263 3.95 -14.09 -8.92
N ILE A 264 2.92 -13.28 -8.63
CA ILE A 264 2.58 -12.10 -9.43
C ILE A 264 3.66 -11.02 -9.31
N VAL A 265 4.16 -10.75 -8.09
CA VAL A 265 5.29 -9.83 -7.89
C VAL A 265 6.50 -10.25 -8.73
N ARG A 266 6.81 -11.56 -8.75
CA ARG A 266 7.91 -12.12 -9.56
C ARG A 266 7.63 -11.95 -11.05
N ALA A 267 6.45 -12.32 -11.52
CA ALA A 267 6.08 -12.22 -12.93
C ALA A 267 6.15 -10.76 -13.42
N VAL A 268 5.63 -9.81 -12.66
CA VAL A 268 5.72 -8.38 -12.98
C VAL A 268 7.18 -7.92 -13.03
N LYS A 269 8.00 -8.33 -12.05
CA LYS A 269 9.42 -7.96 -12.02
C LYS A 269 10.20 -8.51 -13.21
N ASP A 270 9.88 -9.72 -13.68
CA ASP A 270 10.53 -10.36 -14.83
C ASP A 270 10.18 -9.70 -16.17
N ASN A 271 8.99 -9.11 -16.28
CA ASN A 271 8.47 -8.64 -17.58
C ASN A 271 8.65 -7.13 -17.83
N PHE A 272 8.62 -6.27 -16.79
CA PHE A 272 8.43 -4.83 -17.00
C PHE A 272 9.63 -3.94 -16.66
N ALA A 273 10.70 -4.46 -16.05
CA ALA A 273 11.90 -3.68 -15.70
C ALA A 273 11.65 -2.36 -14.92
N VAL A 274 10.51 -2.23 -14.24
CA VAL A 274 10.12 -1.07 -13.43
C VAL A 274 10.28 -1.34 -11.93
N PRO A 275 10.18 -0.31 -11.06
CA PRO A 275 9.97 -0.51 -9.63
C PRO A 275 8.62 -1.20 -9.37
N VAL A 276 8.67 -2.29 -8.62
CA VAL A 276 7.49 -3.09 -8.23
C VAL A 276 7.34 -3.02 -6.74
N TYR A 277 6.15 -2.72 -6.24
CA TYR A 277 5.83 -2.68 -4.82
C TYR A 277 4.87 -3.83 -4.47
N ALA A 278 4.85 -4.21 -3.20
CA ALA A 278 3.88 -5.15 -2.67
C ALA A 278 3.25 -4.59 -1.40
N TYR A 279 1.97 -4.83 -1.20
CA TYR A 279 1.31 -4.47 0.06
C TYR A 279 1.09 -5.72 0.90
N GLN A 280 1.83 -5.86 2.00
CA GLN A 280 1.49 -6.81 3.05
C GLN A 280 0.23 -6.33 3.79
N VAL A 281 -0.93 -6.80 3.36
CA VAL A 281 -2.20 -6.17 3.77
C VAL A 281 -2.59 -6.54 5.20
N SER A 282 -3.65 -5.91 5.67
CA SER A 282 -4.13 -6.00 7.04
C SER A 282 -4.37 -7.43 7.53
N GLY A 283 -4.90 -8.31 6.68
CA GLY A 283 -5.12 -9.72 7.02
C GLY A 283 -3.82 -10.51 7.11
N GLU A 284 -2.81 -10.18 6.30
CA GLU A 284 -1.49 -10.81 6.38
C GLU A 284 -0.78 -10.40 7.68
N TYR A 285 -0.88 -9.13 8.06
CA TYR A 285 -0.42 -8.62 9.36
C TYR A 285 -1.09 -9.38 10.51
N ALA A 286 -2.43 -9.39 10.53
CA ALA A 286 -3.20 -10.01 11.60
C ALA A 286 -2.94 -11.52 11.71
N MET A 287 -2.69 -12.19 10.58
CA MET A 287 -2.33 -13.62 10.56
C MET A 287 -1.02 -13.88 11.29
N ILE A 288 0.01 -13.04 11.09
CA ILE A 288 1.30 -13.17 11.80
C ILE A 288 1.13 -12.91 13.30
N GLU A 289 0.41 -11.84 13.67
CA GLU A 289 0.16 -11.52 15.08
C GLU A 289 -0.61 -12.63 15.79
N ALA A 290 -1.64 -13.19 15.14
CA ALA A 290 -2.41 -14.31 15.68
C ALA A 290 -1.57 -15.59 15.82
N ALA A 291 -0.74 -15.92 14.83
CA ALA A 291 0.15 -17.08 14.88
C ALA A 291 1.18 -16.96 16.02
N ALA A 292 1.79 -15.79 16.18
CA ALA A 292 2.74 -15.52 17.26
C ALA A 292 2.05 -15.59 18.64
N ALA A 293 0.87 -14.99 18.79
CA ALA A 293 0.09 -15.05 20.04
C ALA A 293 -0.33 -16.49 20.42
N ALA A 294 -0.54 -17.36 19.43
CA ALA A 294 -0.81 -18.78 19.64
C ALA A 294 0.45 -19.61 19.93
N GLY A 295 1.65 -19.01 19.91
CA GLY A 295 2.92 -19.70 20.10
C GLY A 295 3.37 -20.53 18.90
N ALA A 296 2.81 -20.29 17.71
CA ALA A 296 3.15 -21.05 16.50
C ALA A 296 4.50 -20.67 15.88
N GLY A 297 5.09 -19.53 16.30
CA GLY A 297 6.41 -19.10 15.87
C GLY A 297 6.89 -17.84 16.59
N ASP A 298 8.18 -17.53 16.42
CA ASP A 298 8.78 -16.29 16.91
C ASP A 298 8.31 -15.11 16.05
N ARG A 299 7.70 -14.10 16.69
CA ARG A 299 7.09 -12.96 16.00
C ARG A 299 8.09 -12.22 15.12
N ASP A 300 9.27 -11.93 15.64
CA ASP A 300 10.27 -11.11 14.97
C ASP A 300 10.85 -11.83 13.76
N ALA A 301 11.14 -13.13 13.90
CA ALA A 301 11.56 -13.98 12.79
C ALA A 301 10.49 -14.08 11.70
N LEU A 302 9.21 -14.29 12.06
CA LEU A 302 8.11 -14.37 11.10
C LEU A 302 7.94 -13.08 10.30
N VAL A 303 8.02 -11.92 10.97
CA VAL A 303 7.94 -10.61 10.33
C VAL A 303 9.09 -10.41 9.34
N LEU A 304 10.33 -10.62 9.77
CA LEU A 304 11.50 -10.39 8.92
C LEU A 304 11.56 -11.38 7.75
N GLU A 305 11.19 -12.65 7.95
CA GLU A 305 11.16 -13.64 6.89
C GLU A 305 10.08 -13.33 5.84
N THR A 306 8.91 -12.85 6.28
CA THR A 306 7.83 -12.40 5.38
C THR A 306 8.28 -11.20 4.55
N LEU A 307 8.87 -10.18 5.18
CA LEU A 307 9.37 -9.00 4.47
C LEU A 307 10.51 -9.33 3.50
N LEU A 308 11.39 -10.26 3.86
CA LEU A 308 12.43 -10.78 2.99
C LEU A 308 11.84 -11.55 1.79
N ALA A 309 10.69 -12.23 1.95
CA ALA A 309 10.03 -12.94 0.86
C ALA A 309 9.56 -11.99 -0.25
N PHE A 310 9.01 -10.81 0.08
CA PHE A 310 8.67 -9.78 -0.90
C PHE A 310 9.88 -9.31 -1.70
N ARG A 311 10.97 -9.00 -0.97
CA ARG A 311 12.24 -8.56 -1.57
C ARG A 311 12.79 -9.62 -2.50
N ARG A 312 12.76 -10.89 -2.09
CA ARG A 312 13.21 -12.03 -2.89
C ARG A 312 12.33 -12.24 -4.13
N ALA A 313 11.03 -12.02 -4.02
CA ALA A 313 10.12 -12.10 -5.16
C ALA A 313 10.39 -11.02 -6.20
N GLY A 314 10.90 -9.85 -5.79
CA GLY A 314 11.32 -8.78 -6.70
C GLY A 314 10.83 -7.39 -6.30
N ALA A 315 10.12 -7.27 -5.18
CA ALA A 315 9.63 -5.98 -4.71
C ALA A 315 10.78 -5.03 -4.36
N SER A 316 10.68 -3.82 -4.88
CA SER A 316 11.57 -2.69 -4.58
C SER A 316 11.25 -2.10 -3.21
N GLY A 317 9.98 -2.05 -2.82
CA GLY A 317 9.54 -1.70 -1.48
C GLY A 317 8.27 -2.43 -1.07
N VAL A 318 7.96 -2.41 0.22
CA VAL A 318 6.82 -3.11 0.81
C VAL A 318 6.03 -2.16 1.70
N LEU A 319 4.73 -2.02 1.43
CA LEU A 319 3.80 -1.38 2.36
C LEU A 319 3.47 -2.40 3.45
N SER A 320 3.81 -2.09 4.70
CA SER A 320 3.63 -3.01 5.82
C SER A 320 3.32 -2.29 7.13
N TYR A 321 2.30 -2.77 7.83
CA TYR A 321 1.99 -2.33 9.19
C TYR A 321 3.09 -2.71 10.19
N HIS A 322 3.94 -3.69 9.86
CA HIS A 322 5.14 -4.03 10.63
C HIS A 322 6.32 -3.10 10.36
N ALA A 323 6.21 -2.09 9.49
CA ALA A 323 7.36 -1.29 9.01
C ALA A 323 8.22 -0.72 10.14
N LEU A 324 7.64 0.00 11.10
CA LEU A 324 8.41 0.57 12.22
C LEU A 324 9.04 -0.51 13.11
N HIS A 325 8.33 -1.62 13.34
CA HIS A 325 8.85 -2.75 14.11
C HIS A 325 10.06 -3.40 13.40
N ALA A 326 9.90 -3.72 12.11
CA ALA A 326 10.95 -4.32 11.29
C ALA A 326 12.17 -3.41 11.15
N ALA A 327 11.97 -2.09 11.00
CA ALA A 327 13.07 -1.13 10.92
C ALA A 327 13.95 -1.17 12.18
N ARG A 328 13.34 -1.20 13.37
CA ARG A 328 14.05 -1.34 14.65
C ARG A 328 14.82 -2.66 14.76
N LEU A 329 14.23 -3.77 14.31
CA LEU A 329 14.91 -5.07 14.28
C LEU A 329 16.13 -5.09 13.33
N LEU A 330 16.10 -4.28 12.27
CA LEU A 330 17.19 -4.15 11.31
C LEU A 330 18.32 -3.22 11.79
N GLY A 331 18.23 -2.70 13.02
CA GLY A 331 19.26 -1.89 13.66
C GLY A 331 19.19 -0.41 13.32
N ALA A 332 18.00 0.11 13.03
CA ALA A 332 17.74 1.54 12.96
C ALA A 332 17.73 2.18 14.36
#